data_AF-A0ABD6EH40-F1
#
_entry.id   AF-A0ABD6EH40-F1
#
_cell.length_a   1.000
_cell.length_b   1.000
_cell.length_c   1.000
_cell.angle_alpha   90.00
_cell.angle_beta   90.00
_cell.angle_gamma   90.00
#
_symmetry.space_group_name_H-M   'P 1'
#
loop_
_entity.id
_entity.type
_entity.pdbx_description
1 polymer ?
#
loop_
_entity_poly.entity_id
_entity_poly.type
_entity_poly.pdbx_seq_one_letter_code
_entity_poly.pdbx_strand_id
1 'polypeptide(L)'
;MIYWNVILCATKPIQVFAVVAVSLSHSINQMPCKYALAVKETDSIITLCERFDPSGSGSDLWQSLYKSGQLNYSCKLVICGVFLGLFSGDFNGSTNVDELGIAGCSRSFVKAGEIISNMAEFALVWDMPIVHFGGARKTYRRRYTRLFGENERSASNICVYSISMRQGWENAIENWQRLRSSLGNIGW
;
A
#
# COMPACT_ATOMS: atom_id res chain seq x y z
N MET A 1 -9.62 20.84 31.87
CA MET A 1 -8.68 21.14 30.77
C MET A 1 -8.25 19.82 30.17
N ILE A 2 -8.89 19.39 29.09
CA ILE A 2 -8.61 18.12 28.42
C ILE A 2 -7.84 18.46 27.16
N TYR A 3 -6.53 18.19 27.15
CA TYR A 3 -5.74 18.10 25.94
C TYR A 3 -5.60 16.61 25.61
N TRP A 4 -6.19 16.15 24.50
CA TRP A 4 -5.75 14.92 23.85
C TRP A 4 -5.33 15.27 22.43
N ASN A 5 -4.00 15.24 22.22
CA ASN A 5 -3.37 15.29 20.91
C ASN A 5 -3.97 14.20 20.01
N VAL A 6 -4.71 14.61 18.99
CA VAL A 6 -5.15 13.71 17.92
C VAL A 6 -3.95 13.52 17.00
N ILE A 7 -3.28 12.37 17.08
CA ILE A 7 -2.33 11.95 16.05
C ILE A 7 -3.17 11.59 14.82
N LEU A 8 -3.29 12.52 13.86
CA LEU A 8 -4.18 12.39 12.71
C LEU A 8 -3.69 11.37 11.68
N CYS A 9 -2.37 11.27 11.47
CA CYS A 9 -1.78 10.28 10.57
C CYS A 9 -0.41 9.77 11.06
N ALA A 10 -0.14 8.47 10.92
CA ALA A 10 1.15 7.83 11.25
C ALA A 10 1.49 6.70 10.28
N THR A 11 2.77 6.53 9.97
CA THR A 11 3.30 5.48 9.09
C THR A 11 4.36 4.61 9.76
N LYS A 12 4.44 3.35 9.34
CA LYS A 12 5.43 2.36 9.82
C LYS A 12 5.81 1.41 8.68
N PRO A 13 7.11 1.15 8.44
CA PRO A 13 7.55 0.15 7.48
C PRO A 13 7.54 -1.27 8.09
N ILE A 14 7.12 -2.28 7.31
CA ILE A 14 7.15 -3.70 7.70
C ILE A 14 7.73 -4.52 6.54
N GLN A 15 8.60 -5.50 6.86
CA GLN A 15 9.16 -6.45 5.89
C GLN A 15 8.84 -7.88 6.33
N VAL A 16 8.20 -8.62 5.42
CA VAL A 16 7.99 -10.07 5.50
C VAL A 16 8.37 -10.59 4.11
N PHE A 17 9.30 -11.55 4.06
CA PHE A 17 10.00 -12.07 2.87
C PHE A 17 9.46 -11.64 1.48
N ALA A 18 10.29 -10.89 0.74
CA ALA A 18 10.08 -10.38 -0.63
C ALA A 18 8.92 -9.39 -0.84
N VAL A 19 8.38 -8.76 0.20
CA VAL A 19 7.38 -7.69 0.10
C VAL A 19 7.73 -6.55 1.05
N VAL A 20 7.74 -5.31 0.53
CA VAL A 20 7.86 -4.10 1.34
C VAL A 20 6.52 -3.39 1.36
N ALA A 21 6.07 -2.99 2.56
CA ALA A 21 4.83 -2.26 2.73
C ALA A 21 5.01 -0.99 3.56
N VAL A 22 4.26 0.05 3.18
CA VAL A 22 4.04 1.28 3.95
C VAL A 22 2.57 1.35 4.33
N SER A 23 2.28 1.69 5.58
CA SER A 23 0.91 1.90 6.08
C SER A 23 0.67 3.37 6.42
N LEU A 24 -0.55 3.84 6.22
CA LEU A 24 -1.06 5.13 6.66
C LEU A 24 -2.24 4.88 7.59
N SER A 25 -2.10 5.31 8.85
CA SER A 25 -3.21 5.34 9.80
C SER A 25 -3.99 6.64 9.67
N HIS A 26 -5.32 6.57 9.72
CA HIS A 26 -6.23 7.70 9.63
C HIS A 26 -7.50 7.45 10.46
N SER A 27 -8.35 8.46 10.62
CA SER A 27 -9.65 8.33 11.29
C SER A 27 -10.74 8.95 10.43
N ILE A 28 -11.75 8.15 10.06
CA ILE A 28 -12.89 8.60 9.26
C ILE A 28 -14.12 8.57 10.15
N ASN A 29 -14.73 9.73 10.42
CA ASN A 29 -15.87 9.85 11.34
C ASN A 29 -15.60 9.20 12.71
N GLN A 30 -14.42 9.46 13.28
CA GLN A 30 -13.93 8.87 14.54
C GLN A 30 -13.72 7.35 14.53
N MET A 31 -13.85 6.69 13.37
CA MET A 31 -13.52 5.27 13.23
C MET A 31 -12.08 5.10 12.71
N PRO A 32 -11.27 4.24 13.35
CA PRO A 32 -9.92 3.97 12.88
C PRO A 32 -9.97 3.30 11.51
N CYS A 33 -9.19 3.84 10.58
CA CYS A 33 -9.01 3.33 9.24
C CYS A 33 -7.51 3.31 8.93
N LYS A 34 -7.04 2.24 8.31
CA LYS A 34 -5.65 2.15 7.85
C LYS A 34 -5.63 1.82 6.38
N TYR A 35 -4.81 2.54 5.65
CA TYR A 35 -4.44 2.19 4.30
C TYR A 35 -3.06 1.53 4.34
N ALA A 36 -2.84 0.54 3.49
CA ALA A 36 -1.50 -0.02 3.28
C ALA A 36 -1.24 -0.16 1.80
N LEU A 37 -0.02 0.19 1.39
CA LEU A 37 0.50 0.02 0.05
C LEU A 37 1.72 -0.89 0.14
N ALA A 38 1.69 -2.01 -0.57
CA ALA A 38 2.79 -2.93 -0.67
C ALA A 38 3.31 -3.04 -2.09
N VAL A 39 4.61 -3.32 -2.20
CA VAL A 39 5.34 -3.54 -3.44
C VAL A 39 6.10 -4.86 -3.28
N LYS A 40 5.93 -5.77 -4.25
CA LYS A 40 6.66 -7.03 -4.28
C LYS A 40 8.10 -6.79 -4.75
N GLU A 41 9.04 -7.30 -3.99
CA GLU A 41 10.45 -7.37 -4.36
C GLU A 41 10.64 -8.29 -5.57
N THR A 42 11.28 -7.75 -6.59
CA THR A 42 11.67 -8.41 -7.84
C THR A 42 13.11 -8.01 -8.15
N ASP A 43 13.61 -8.25 -9.36
CA ASP A 43 14.89 -7.71 -9.86
C ASP A 43 14.82 -6.19 -10.15
N SER A 44 14.06 -5.46 -9.34
CA SER A 44 13.80 -4.03 -9.45
C SER A 44 14.27 -3.30 -8.19
N ILE A 45 14.60 -2.02 -8.33
CA ILE A 45 14.90 -1.16 -7.20
C ILE A 45 13.57 -0.66 -6.64
N ILE A 46 13.32 -0.95 -5.37
CA ILE A 46 12.10 -0.50 -4.68
C ILE A 46 12.42 0.65 -3.76
N THR A 47 11.59 1.69 -3.84
CA THR A 47 11.62 2.83 -2.92
C THR A 47 10.22 3.13 -2.43
N LEU A 48 10.09 3.47 -1.15
CA LEU A 48 8.82 3.86 -0.52
C LEU A 48 8.92 5.29 -0.01
N CYS A 49 7.85 6.04 -0.10
CA CYS A 49 7.67 7.33 0.53
C CYS A 49 6.68 7.16 1.68
N GLU A 50 7.17 7.33 2.90
CA GLU A 50 6.36 7.20 4.12
C GLU A 50 5.46 8.41 4.37
N ARG A 51 5.74 9.53 3.71
CA ARG A 51 5.01 10.79 3.90
C ARG A 51 5.28 11.76 2.75
N PHE A 52 4.22 12.21 2.10
CA PHE A 52 4.21 13.44 1.30
C PHE A 52 2.94 14.25 1.59
N ASP A 53 2.96 15.54 1.27
CA ASP A 53 1.79 16.42 1.36
C ASP A 53 0.91 16.23 0.10
N PRO A 54 -0.29 15.62 0.22
CA PRO A 54 -1.16 15.41 -0.92
C PRO A 54 -1.86 16.69 -1.39
N SER A 55 -1.95 17.70 -0.54
CA SER A 55 -2.53 19.02 -0.83
C SER A 55 -1.49 20.01 -1.39
N GLY A 56 -0.20 19.64 -1.36
CA GLY A 56 0.89 20.41 -1.91
C GLY A 56 0.97 20.33 -3.44
N SER A 57 2.02 20.94 -4.02
CA SER A 57 2.25 20.96 -5.48
C SER A 57 2.67 19.60 -6.07
N GLY A 58 3.06 18.64 -5.22
CA GLY A 58 3.67 17.37 -5.64
C GLY A 58 5.05 17.51 -6.30
N SER A 59 5.62 18.72 -6.37
CA SER A 59 6.88 18.99 -7.07
C SER A 59 8.04 18.16 -6.54
N ASP A 60 8.04 17.94 -5.24
CA ASP A 60 9.04 17.21 -4.48
C ASP A 60 9.12 15.73 -4.88
N LEU A 61 7.96 15.08 -4.91
CA LEU A 61 7.80 13.70 -5.37
C LEU A 61 8.13 13.59 -6.86
N TRP A 62 7.62 14.52 -7.67
CA TRP A 62 7.87 14.57 -9.11
C TRP A 62 9.34 14.75 -9.46
N GLN A 63 10.04 15.68 -8.81
CA GLN A 63 11.46 15.94 -9.05
C GLN A 63 12.34 14.74 -8.69
N SER A 64 11.98 14.01 -7.63
CA SER A 64 12.69 12.77 -7.27
C SER A 64 12.57 11.73 -8.38
N LEU A 65 11.34 11.45 -8.82
CA LEU A 65 11.08 10.53 -9.93
C LEU A 65 11.74 10.99 -11.24
N TYR A 66 11.69 12.28 -11.54
CA TYR A 66 12.29 12.84 -12.76
C TYR A 66 13.82 12.71 -12.77
N LYS A 67 14.50 12.95 -11.64
CA LYS A 67 15.97 12.94 -11.56
C LYS A 67 16.55 11.53 -11.45
N SER A 68 15.99 10.68 -10.60
CA SER A 68 16.56 9.37 -10.27
C SER A 68 15.68 8.18 -10.66
N GLY A 69 14.43 8.41 -11.07
CA GLY A 69 13.46 7.33 -11.28
C GLY A 69 13.07 6.61 -9.98
N GLN A 70 13.31 7.24 -8.83
CA GLN A 70 13.13 6.67 -7.49
C GLN A 70 12.57 7.74 -6.55
N LEU A 71 11.95 7.30 -5.46
CA LEU A 71 11.52 8.19 -4.37
C LEU A 71 12.73 8.44 -3.45
N ASN A 72 12.94 9.68 -2.99
CA ASN A 72 14.10 10.07 -2.15
C ASN A 72 13.71 10.38 -0.68
N TYR A 73 12.44 10.19 -0.30
CA TYR A 73 11.89 10.59 1.00
C TYR A 73 11.72 9.39 1.96
N SER A 74 12.38 9.43 3.13
CA SER A 74 12.32 8.41 4.20
C SER A 74 12.25 6.99 3.63
N CYS A 75 13.20 6.65 2.77
CA CYS A 75 13.12 5.44 1.98
C CYS A 75 13.81 4.28 2.67
N LYS A 76 13.08 3.18 2.80
CA LYS A 76 13.67 1.86 2.96
C LYS A 76 14.16 1.39 1.58
N LEU A 77 15.48 1.33 1.37
CA LEU A 77 16.05 0.76 0.16
C LEU A 77 16.19 -0.75 0.35
N VAL A 78 15.55 -1.50 -0.53
CA VAL A 78 15.74 -2.95 -0.63
C VAL A 78 16.12 -3.29 -2.07
N ILE A 79 17.23 -4.01 -2.23
CA ILE A 79 17.71 -4.51 -3.52
C ILE A 79 17.90 -6.02 -3.36
N CYS A 80 17.27 -6.81 -4.24
CA CYS A 80 17.38 -8.27 -4.26
C CYS A 80 17.17 -8.94 -2.88
N GLY A 81 16.20 -8.48 -2.09
CA GLY A 81 15.94 -9.03 -0.75
C GLY A 81 16.83 -8.49 0.37
N VAL A 82 17.83 -7.67 0.05
CA VAL A 82 18.76 -7.10 1.03
C VAL A 82 18.34 -5.69 1.41
N PHE A 83 18.05 -5.48 2.69
CA PHE A 83 17.84 -4.13 3.23
C PHE A 83 19.18 -3.39 3.26
N LEU A 84 19.27 -2.30 2.48
CA LEU A 84 20.50 -1.54 2.29
C LEU A 84 20.56 -0.22 3.08
N GLY A 85 19.45 0.17 3.72
CA GLY A 85 19.44 1.33 4.62
C GLY A 85 18.11 2.07 4.67
N LEU A 86 18.01 2.97 5.65
CA LEU A 86 16.98 4.00 5.76
C LEU A 86 17.58 5.33 5.29
N PHE A 87 16.98 5.96 4.29
CA PHE A 87 17.36 7.29 3.83
C PHE A 87 16.33 8.30 4.31
N SER A 88 16.60 8.95 5.44
CA SER A 88 15.79 10.06 5.92
C SER A 88 16.17 11.32 5.13
N GLY A 89 15.27 11.78 4.27
CA GLY A 89 15.35 13.13 3.71
C GLY A 89 14.62 14.10 4.65
N ASP A 90 15.20 15.29 4.89
CA ASP A 90 14.55 16.33 5.68
C ASP A 90 13.22 16.73 5.04
N PHE A 91 12.11 16.49 5.75
CA PHE A 91 10.79 16.89 5.30
C PHE A 91 10.63 18.40 5.54
N ASN A 92 10.77 19.20 4.48
CA ASN A 92 10.47 20.64 4.48
C ASN A 92 8.98 20.95 4.25
N GLY A 93 8.11 19.93 4.22
CA GLY A 93 6.67 20.11 4.06
C GLY A 93 6.00 20.64 5.33
N SER A 94 4.88 21.33 5.15
CA SER A 94 4.08 21.92 6.22
C SER A 94 3.85 20.95 7.38
N THR A 95 4.09 21.44 8.61
CA THR A 95 3.86 20.70 9.87
C THR A 95 2.38 20.50 10.19
N ASN A 96 1.47 20.97 9.32
CA ASN A 96 0.04 20.81 9.49
C ASN A 96 -0.42 19.46 8.89
N VAL A 97 -0.75 18.50 9.76
CA VAL A 97 -0.92 17.06 9.43
C VAL A 97 -2.39 16.67 9.21
N ASP A 98 -3.19 17.58 8.64
CA ASP A 98 -4.60 17.26 8.34
C ASP A 98 -4.70 16.18 7.26
N GLU A 99 -3.78 16.19 6.30
CA GLU A 99 -3.70 15.21 5.21
C GLU A 99 -2.29 14.64 5.08
N LEU A 100 -2.22 13.37 4.66
CA LEU A 100 -0.98 12.64 4.50
C LEU A 100 -1.07 11.71 3.29
N GLY A 101 -0.04 11.68 2.46
CA GLY A 101 0.13 10.73 1.37
C GLY A 101 1.26 9.73 1.64
N ILE A 102 1.11 8.52 1.10
CA ILE A 102 2.16 7.49 1.03
C ILE A 102 2.38 7.08 -0.43
N ALA A 103 3.59 6.70 -0.81
CA ALA A 103 3.87 6.21 -2.15
C ALA A 103 4.81 5.01 -2.16
N GLY A 104 4.74 4.23 -3.24
CA GLY A 104 5.64 3.13 -3.52
C GLY A 104 6.06 3.16 -4.98
N CYS A 105 7.34 2.90 -5.23
CA CYS A 105 7.94 2.93 -6.55
C CYS A 105 8.76 1.65 -6.75
N SER A 106 8.61 1.03 -7.91
CA SER A 106 9.45 -0.06 -8.41
C SER A 106 10.09 0.42 -9.71
N ARG A 107 11.42 0.35 -9.77
CA ARG A 107 12.21 0.76 -10.92
C ARG A 107 12.94 -0.45 -11.48
N SER A 108 12.67 -0.79 -12.73
CA SER A 108 13.34 -1.85 -13.46
C SER A 108 14.17 -1.28 -14.61
N PHE A 109 15.26 -1.95 -14.97
CA PHE A 109 16.02 -1.67 -16.18
C PHE A 109 15.62 -2.67 -17.25
N VAL A 110 15.22 -2.18 -18.42
CA VAL A 110 14.80 -3.03 -19.56
C VAL A 110 15.77 -2.81 -20.70
N LYS A 111 16.49 -3.84 -21.12
CA LYS A 111 17.38 -3.73 -22.29
C LYS A 111 16.56 -3.72 -23.58
N ALA A 112 17.13 -3.17 -24.65
CA ALA A 112 16.51 -3.21 -25.96
C ALA A 112 16.26 -4.66 -26.40
N GLY A 113 15.02 -4.98 -26.79
CA GLY A 113 14.61 -6.33 -27.19
C GLY A 113 14.36 -7.30 -26.03
N GLU A 114 14.53 -6.88 -24.78
CA GLU A 114 14.23 -7.70 -23.61
C GLU A 114 12.72 -7.71 -23.31
N ILE A 115 12.19 -8.90 -23.04
CA ILE A 115 10.82 -9.09 -22.55
C ILE A 115 10.91 -9.41 -21.06
N ILE A 116 10.40 -8.51 -20.22
CA ILE A 116 10.32 -8.74 -18.77
C ILE A 116 9.03 -9.49 -18.45
N SER A 117 9.17 -10.70 -17.95
CA SER A 117 8.06 -11.54 -17.48
C SER A 117 7.61 -11.21 -16.06
N ASN A 118 8.50 -10.63 -15.24
CA ASN A 118 8.23 -10.29 -13.85
C ASN A 118 7.85 -8.81 -13.74
N MET A 119 6.56 -8.51 -13.91
CA MET A 119 6.04 -7.16 -13.73
C MET A 119 6.09 -6.74 -12.25
N ALA A 120 6.17 -5.44 -12.01
CA ALA A 120 6.06 -4.89 -10.67
C ALA A 120 4.65 -5.17 -10.10
N GLU A 121 4.60 -5.83 -8.94
CA GLU A 121 3.33 -6.17 -8.29
C GLU A 121 3.09 -5.23 -7.10
N PHE A 122 1.89 -4.68 -7.02
CA PHE A 122 1.46 -3.80 -5.96
C PHE A 122 0.19 -4.33 -5.30
N ALA A 123 0.00 -4.05 -4.01
CA ALA A 123 -1.25 -4.30 -3.31
C ALA A 123 -1.66 -3.08 -2.48
N LEU A 124 -2.89 -2.60 -2.70
CA LEU A 124 -3.54 -1.57 -1.90
C LEU A 124 -4.59 -2.22 -1.00
N VAL A 125 -4.57 -1.89 0.28
CA VAL A 125 -5.53 -2.38 1.28
C VAL A 125 -6.16 -1.22 2.03
N TRP A 126 -7.46 -1.33 2.28
CA TRP A 126 -8.19 -0.55 3.27
C TRP A 126 -8.60 -1.45 4.44
N ASP A 127 -8.06 -1.18 5.63
CA ASP A 127 -8.38 -1.86 6.87
C ASP A 127 -9.23 -0.95 7.75
N MET A 128 -10.53 -1.20 7.74
CA MET A 128 -11.53 -0.50 8.55
C MET A 128 -12.42 -1.55 9.23
N PRO A 129 -11.94 -2.18 10.31
CA PRO A 129 -12.47 -3.45 10.82
C PRO A 129 -13.88 -3.34 11.40
N ILE A 130 -14.27 -2.14 11.82
CA ILE A 130 -15.55 -1.86 12.47
C ILE A 130 -16.52 -1.19 11.50
N VAL A 131 -17.79 -1.58 11.59
CA VAL A 131 -18.90 -0.93 10.87
C VAL A 131 -20.05 -0.62 11.84
N HIS A 132 -20.63 0.56 11.67
CA HIS A 132 -21.75 1.04 12.46
C HIS A 132 -23.05 1.07 11.66
N PHE A 133 -24.17 0.74 12.30
CA PHE A 133 -25.52 0.86 11.73
C PHE A 133 -26.43 1.67 12.65
N GLY A 134 -27.39 2.36 12.03
CA GLY A 134 -28.45 3.09 12.75
C GLY A 134 -27.92 4.22 13.65
N GLY A 135 -26.95 5.01 13.16
CA GLY A 135 -26.32 6.08 13.96
C GLY A 135 -25.47 5.54 15.11
N ALA A 136 -24.64 4.53 14.83
CA ALA A 136 -23.79 3.84 15.81
C ALA A 136 -24.52 3.09 16.95
N ARG A 137 -25.83 2.82 16.81
CA ARG A 137 -26.59 1.98 17.75
C ARG A 137 -26.18 0.50 17.69
N LYS A 138 -25.71 0.04 16.53
CA LYS A 138 -25.21 -1.33 16.35
C LYS A 138 -23.81 -1.27 15.76
N THR A 139 -22.92 -2.07 16.32
CA THR A 139 -21.51 -2.15 15.93
C THR A 139 -21.18 -3.60 15.60
N TYR A 140 -20.61 -3.83 14.42
CA TYR A 140 -20.17 -5.15 13.98
C TYR A 140 -18.74 -5.10 13.48
N ARG A 141 -18.12 -6.28 13.48
CA ARG A 141 -16.82 -6.52 12.84
C ARG A 141 -17.02 -6.96 11.40
N ARG A 142 -16.24 -6.41 10.47
CA ARG A 142 -16.21 -6.87 9.09
C ARG A 142 -15.65 -8.28 9.02
N ARG A 143 -16.17 -9.10 8.11
CA ARG A 143 -15.87 -10.55 8.07
C ARG A 143 -14.38 -10.89 7.95
N TYR A 144 -13.60 -10.06 7.26
CA TYR A 144 -12.17 -10.30 7.05
C TYR A 144 -11.36 -10.28 8.36
N THR A 145 -11.86 -9.64 9.43
CA THR A 145 -11.14 -9.57 10.72
C THR A 145 -11.02 -10.95 11.39
N ARG A 146 -11.82 -11.93 10.97
CA ARG A 146 -11.64 -13.34 11.39
C ARG A 146 -10.32 -13.94 10.92
N LEU A 147 -9.79 -13.45 9.80
CA LEU A 147 -8.54 -13.94 9.19
C LEU A 147 -7.34 -13.08 9.61
N PHE A 148 -7.52 -11.76 9.69
CA PHE A 148 -6.41 -10.81 9.86
C PHE A 148 -6.41 -10.06 11.18
N GLY A 149 -7.42 -10.25 12.03
CA GLY A 149 -7.58 -9.54 13.29
C GLY A 149 -7.82 -8.05 13.12
N GLU A 150 -7.55 -7.29 14.19
CA GLU A 150 -7.76 -5.84 14.31
C GLU A 150 -6.53 -5.16 14.93
N ASN A 151 -5.33 -5.59 14.55
CA ASN A 151 -4.07 -5.15 15.15
C ASN A 151 -3.35 -4.08 14.31
N GLU A 152 -2.21 -3.59 14.79
CA GLU A 152 -1.44 -2.58 14.08
C GLU A 152 -0.97 -3.01 12.69
N ARG A 153 -0.78 -4.31 12.49
CA ARG A 153 -0.23 -4.92 11.29
C ARG A 153 -1.29 -5.50 10.38
N SER A 154 -2.58 -5.43 10.72
CA SER A 154 -3.67 -6.06 9.96
C SER A 154 -3.68 -5.60 8.50
N ALA A 155 -3.63 -4.30 8.23
CA ALA A 155 -3.52 -3.75 6.86
C ALA A 155 -2.31 -4.31 6.08
N SER A 156 -1.11 -4.27 6.66
CA SER A 156 0.11 -4.81 6.03
C SER A 156 0.06 -6.31 5.83
N ASN A 157 -0.51 -7.07 6.78
CA ASN A 157 -0.67 -8.51 6.67
C ASN A 157 -1.61 -8.88 5.51
N ILE A 158 -2.69 -8.11 5.32
CA ILE A 158 -3.59 -8.29 4.18
C ILE A 158 -2.84 -7.98 2.88
N CYS A 159 -2.02 -6.91 2.82
CA CYS A 159 -1.20 -6.60 1.64
C CYS A 159 -0.26 -7.75 1.28
N VAL A 160 0.52 -8.23 2.25
CA VAL A 160 1.48 -9.33 2.07
C VAL A 160 0.73 -10.59 1.59
N TYR A 161 -0.36 -10.95 2.26
CA TYR A 161 -1.20 -12.08 1.86
C TYR A 161 -1.74 -11.92 0.44
N SER A 162 -2.16 -10.71 0.06
CA SER A 162 -2.71 -10.42 -1.27
C SER A 162 -1.67 -10.64 -2.37
N ILE A 163 -0.44 -10.19 -2.15
CA ILE A 163 0.66 -10.42 -3.10
C ILE A 163 0.99 -11.91 -3.19
N SER A 164 1.05 -12.63 -2.06
CA SER A 164 1.33 -14.07 -2.06
C SER A 164 0.23 -14.90 -2.75
N MET A 165 -1.03 -14.47 -2.67
CA MET A 165 -2.18 -15.22 -3.20
C MET A 165 -2.62 -14.78 -4.60
N ARG A 166 -2.08 -13.67 -5.14
CA ARG A 166 -2.49 -13.05 -6.41
C ARG A 166 -2.65 -14.07 -7.53
N GLN A 167 -1.63 -14.89 -7.80
CA GLN A 167 -1.66 -15.86 -8.91
C GLN A 167 -2.80 -16.88 -8.75
N GLY A 168 -3.05 -17.34 -7.53
CA GLY A 168 -4.15 -18.26 -7.24
C GLY A 168 -5.51 -17.60 -7.47
N TRP A 169 -5.66 -16.31 -7.12
CA TRP A 169 -6.87 -15.55 -7.36
C TRP A 169 -7.11 -15.27 -8.85
N GLU A 170 -6.08 -14.89 -9.60
CA GLU A 170 -6.16 -14.71 -11.05
C GLU A 170 -6.65 -15.99 -11.73
N ASN A 171 -6.03 -17.14 -11.42
CA ASN A 171 -6.43 -18.43 -11.97
C ASN A 171 -7.89 -18.76 -11.61
N ALA A 172 -8.32 -18.51 -10.37
CA ALA A 172 -9.69 -18.76 -9.94
C ALA A 172 -10.70 -17.86 -10.67
N ILE A 173 -10.37 -16.58 -10.86
CA ILE A 173 -11.19 -15.61 -11.59
C ILE A 173 -11.29 -16.01 -13.06
N GLU A 174 -10.16 -16.32 -13.72
CA GLU A 174 -10.13 -16.75 -15.10
C GLU A 174 -10.95 -18.02 -15.32
N ASN A 175 -10.83 -19.01 -14.43
CA ASN A 175 -11.59 -20.25 -14.52
C ASN A 175 -13.10 -19.99 -14.39
N TRP A 176 -13.50 -19.15 -13.44
CA TRP A 176 -14.90 -18.75 -13.28
C TRP A 176 -15.43 -18.00 -14.51
N GLN A 177 -14.62 -17.11 -15.11
CA GLN A 177 -15.00 -16.39 -16.32
C GLN A 177 -15.10 -17.30 -17.55
N ARG A 178 -14.14 -18.21 -17.76
CA ARG A 178 -14.15 -19.17 -18.88
C ARG A 178 -15.37 -20.07 -18.85
N LEU A 179 -15.75 -20.57 -17.66
CA LEU A 179 -16.96 -21.37 -17.47
C LEU A 179 -18.23 -20.64 -17.92
N ARG A 180 -18.27 -19.31 -17.75
CA ARG A 180 -19.40 -18.50 -18.19
C ARG A 180 -19.41 -18.30 -19.71
N SER A 181 -18.25 -18.08 -20.32
CA SER A 181 -18.14 -17.89 -21.77
C SER A 181 -18.43 -19.18 -22.55
N SER A 182 -18.09 -20.35 -22.00
CA SER A 182 -18.42 -21.64 -22.63
C SER A 182 -19.91 -22.01 -22.58
N LEU A 183 -20.73 -21.29 -21.80
CA LEU A 183 -22.18 -21.47 -21.71
C LEU A 183 -22.97 -20.67 -22.77
N GLY A 184 -22.30 -20.22 -23.84
CA GLY A 184 -22.98 -19.69 -25.04
C GLY A 184 -23.35 -18.21 -24.99
N ASN A 185 -22.69 -17.39 -24.19
CA ASN A 185 -22.85 -15.93 -24.27
C ASN A 185 -21.84 -15.34 -25.26
N ILE A 186 -22.37 -14.91 -26.40
CA ILE A 186 -21.70 -14.06 -27.39
C ILE A 186 -21.41 -12.73 -26.67
N GLY A 187 -20.18 -12.23 -26.78
CA GLY A 187 -19.83 -10.89 -26.28
C GLY A 187 -20.78 -9.85 -26.90
N TRP A 188 -21.05 -8.78 -26.12
CA TRP A 188 -22.02 -7.69 -26.39
C TRP A 188 -22.65 -7.64 -27.79
#